data_AF-A0A2U3NVZ3-F1
#
_entry.id   AF-A0A2U3NVZ3-F1
#
_cell.length_a   1.000
_cell.length_b   1.000
_cell.length_c   1.000
_cell.angle_alpha   90.00
_cell.angle_beta   90.00
_cell.angle_gamma   90.00
#
_symmetry.space_group_name_H-M   'P 1'
#
loop_
_entity.id
_entity.type
_entity.pdbx_description
1 polymer ?
#
loop_
_entity_poly.entity_id
_entity_poly.type
_entity_poly.pdbx_seq_one_letter_code
_entity_poly.pdbx_strand_id
1 'polypeptide(L)'
;MRARFAVPALIVIVLSACGTGCTGFPDRQRQAEAIAANVRVMPGVKEVQPHYVNSLDRGASFDLNVEVDRTISPAAAAEIGRRCVTQVDRGGFAEHLVSLAVTFPGSGSDSDRDNPSKASFNLTDDGGIRRQGVTADQVGTDLQFWIDAVDFAGVKSVALRRPGDPGDRDGRSRLLDIHVANINVGFALEARYPELQKHWYAGL
;
A
#
# COMPACT_ATOMS: atom_id res chain seq x y z
N MET A 1 2.88 71.42 -36.60
CA MET A 1 2.72 70.94 -35.21
C MET A 1 1.30 70.42 -35.04
N ARG A 2 1.12 69.09 -35.00
CA ARG A 2 -0.15 68.45 -34.63
C ARG A 2 0.16 67.20 -33.80
N ALA A 3 -0.71 66.98 -32.83
CA ALA A 3 -0.44 66.35 -31.55
C ALA A 3 -0.23 64.83 -31.61
N ARG A 4 0.56 64.37 -30.63
CA ARG A 4 0.85 62.99 -30.28
C ARG A 4 -0.42 62.27 -29.82
N PHE A 5 -0.69 61.10 -30.39
CA PHE A 5 -1.53 60.09 -29.75
C PHE A 5 -0.70 58.81 -29.65
N ALA A 6 -0.15 58.59 -28.45
CA ALA A 6 0.46 57.34 -28.06
C ALA A 6 -0.67 56.34 -27.82
N VAL A 7 -0.71 55.28 -28.63
CA VAL A 7 -1.58 54.12 -28.38
C VAL A 7 -0.69 53.06 -27.72
N PRO A 8 -0.85 52.77 -26.42
CA PRO A 8 -0.21 51.61 -25.84
C PRO A 8 -0.94 50.37 -26.34
N ALA A 9 -0.30 49.62 -27.26
CA ALA A 9 -0.77 48.29 -27.63
C ALA A 9 -0.55 47.37 -26.43
N LEU A 10 -1.62 47.18 -25.66
CA LEU A 10 -1.72 46.25 -24.55
C LEU A 10 -1.43 44.83 -25.08
N ILE A 11 -0.30 44.26 -24.66
CA ILE A 11 0.04 42.87 -24.88
C ILE A 11 -0.96 42.02 -24.08
N VAL A 12 -1.93 41.41 -24.76
CA VAL A 12 -2.72 40.32 -24.18
C VAL A 12 -1.94 39.04 -24.37
N ILE A 13 -1.11 38.68 -23.40
CA ILE A 13 -0.60 37.31 -23.26
C ILE A 13 -1.81 36.47 -22.84
N VAL A 14 -2.46 35.83 -23.82
CA VAL A 14 -3.37 34.72 -23.55
C VAL A 14 -2.49 33.60 -23.02
N LEU A 15 -2.33 33.53 -21.69
CA LEU A 15 -1.88 32.30 -21.05
C LEU A 15 -2.94 31.26 -21.35
N SER A 16 -2.65 30.41 -22.33
CA SER A 16 -3.39 29.19 -22.58
C SER A 16 -3.35 28.34 -21.31
N ALA A 17 -4.38 28.49 -20.50
CA ALA A 17 -4.68 27.63 -19.37
C ALA A 17 -5.01 26.23 -19.89
N CYS A 18 -3.97 25.48 -20.27
CA CYS A 18 -4.05 24.04 -20.31
C CYS A 18 -4.11 23.57 -18.85
N GLY A 19 -5.21 22.93 -18.47
CA GLY A 19 -5.55 22.57 -17.09
C GLY A 19 -4.62 21.54 -16.45
N THR A 20 -3.40 21.96 -16.11
CA THR A 20 -2.58 21.30 -15.11
C THR A 20 -2.88 21.99 -13.78
N GLY A 21 -3.46 21.26 -12.83
CA GLY A 21 -3.75 21.77 -11.49
C GLY A 21 -2.53 22.47 -10.91
N CYS A 22 -2.78 23.55 -10.16
CA CYS A 22 -1.76 24.42 -9.55
C CYS A 22 -0.87 23.74 -8.49
N THR A 23 -0.78 22.40 -8.47
CA THR A 23 -0.05 21.61 -7.47
C THR A 23 1.31 21.11 -7.95
N GLY A 24 1.64 21.28 -9.24
CA GLY A 24 2.91 20.79 -9.81
C GLY A 24 2.94 19.29 -10.12
N PHE A 25 1.92 18.52 -9.70
CA PHE A 25 1.77 17.09 -9.99
C PHE A 25 0.54 16.80 -10.85
N PRO A 26 0.60 15.88 -11.82
CA PRO A 26 -0.59 15.42 -12.53
C PRO A 26 -1.64 14.88 -11.55
N ASP A 27 -2.89 15.34 -11.68
CA ASP A 27 -3.99 14.78 -10.89
C ASP A 27 -4.29 13.33 -11.32
N ARG A 28 -4.24 12.42 -10.34
CA ARG A 28 -4.46 10.97 -10.49
C ARG A 28 -5.64 10.45 -9.67
N GLN A 29 -6.52 11.32 -9.17
CA GLN A 29 -7.70 10.95 -8.40
C GLN A 29 -8.53 9.85 -9.10
N ARG A 30 -8.82 10.03 -10.40
CA ARG A 30 -9.60 9.05 -11.18
C ARG A 30 -8.91 7.69 -11.29
N GLN A 31 -7.59 7.67 -11.39
CA GLN A 31 -6.81 6.42 -11.42
C GLN A 31 -6.84 5.74 -10.05
N ALA A 32 -6.69 6.49 -8.95
CA ALA A 32 -6.77 5.96 -7.59
C ALA A 32 -8.15 5.34 -7.30
N GLU A 33 -9.23 6.01 -7.72
CA GLU A 33 -10.60 5.50 -7.61
C GLU A 33 -10.83 4.23 -8.43
N ALA A 34 -10.29 4.18 -9.66
CA ALA A 34 -10.35 2.98 -10.49
C ALA A 34 -9.62 1.80 -9.86
N ILE A 35 -8.46 2.04 -9.23
CA ILE A 35 -7.74 1.00 -8.48
C ILE A 35 -8.60 0.48 -7.32
N ALA A 36 -9.15 1.38 -6.52
CA ALA A 36 -10.00 1.02 -5.40
C ALA A 36 -11.24 0.23 -5.83
N ALA A 37 -11.89 0.63 -6.93
CA ALA A 37 -13.04 -0.09 -7.48
C ALA A 37 -12.69 -1.51 -7.93
N ASN A 38 -11.52 -1.70 -8.55
CA ASN A 38 -11.05 -3.01 -9.00
C ASN A 38 -10.71 -3.96 -7.84
N VAL A 39 -10.20 -3.43 -6.72
CA VAL A 39 -9.93 -4.25 -5.52
C VAL A 39 -11.23 -4.56 -4.77
N ARG A 40 -12.18 -3.61 -4.71
CA ARG A 40 -13.43 -3.77 -3.94
C ARG A 40 -14.29 -4.95 -4.38
N VAL A 41 -14.22 -5.31 -5.66
CA VAL A 41 -15.02 -6.43 -6.23
C VAL A 41 -14.32 -7.79 -6.10
N MET A 42 -13.16 -7.85 -5.42
CA MET A 42 -12.42 -9.09 -5.27
C MET A 42 -13.01 -9.98 -4.17
N PRO A 43 -12.99 -11.32 -4.33
CA PRO A 43 -13.47 -12.24 -3.31
C PRO A 43 -12.75 -12.05 -1.98
N GLY A 44 -13.50 -12.05 -0.88
CA GLY A 44 -12.98 -11.88 0.47
C GLY A 44 -12.58 -10.46 0.85
N VAL A 45 -12.79 -9.46 -0.03
CA VAL A 45 -12.61 -8.04 0.31
C VAL A 45 -13.90 -7.50 0.93
N LYS A 46 -13.79 -6.96 2.14
CA LYS A 46 -14.91 -6.38 2.89
C LYS A 46 -15.00 -4.87 2.69
N GLU A 47 -13.86 -4.19 2.77
CA GLU A 47 -13.80 -2.73 2.66
C GLU A 47 -12.55 -2.27 1.92
N VAL A 48 -12.67 -1.18 1.16
CA VAL A 48 -11.55 -0.54 0.46
C VAL A 48 -11.67 0.97 0.64
N GLN A 49 -10.66 1.56 1.28
CA GLN A 49 -10.56 2.99 1.57
C GLN A 49 -9.35 3.56 0.82
N PRO A 50 -9.56 4.21 -0.35
CA PRO A 50 -8.52 4.97 -1.00
C PRO A 50 -8.36 6.34 -0.34
N HIS A 51 -7.13 6.73 -0.07
CA HIS A 51 -6.76 8.08 0.32
C HIS A 51 -5.81 8.66 -0.72
N TYR A 52 -6.31 9.60 -1.52
CA TYR A 52 -5.50 10.34 -2.47
C TYR A 52 -5.36 11.79 -2.02
N VAL A 53 -4.14 12.29 -2.02
CA VAL A 53 -3.81 13.68 -1.72
C VAL A 53 -2.94 14.20 -2.84
N ASN A 54 -3.25 15.39 -3.34
CA ASN A 54 -2.39 16.14 -4.25
C ASN A 54 -2.47 17.62 -3.86
N SER A 55 -1.39 18.14 -3.28
CA SER A 55 -1.33 19.52 -2.80
C SER A 55 0.09 20.04 -2.80
N LEU A 56 0.26 21.36 -2.93
CA LEU A 56 1.58 21.99 -2.90
C LEU A 56 2.31 21.73 -1.58
N ASP A 57 1.60 21.78 -0.45
CA ASP A 57 2.21 21.72 0.88
C ASP A 57 2.56 20.29 1.32
N ARG A 58 1.87 19.27 0.79
CA ARG A 58 2.03 17.86 1.22
C ARG A 58 2.52 16.94 0.11
N GLY A 59 2.77 17.47 -1.09
CA GLY A 59 3.06 16.67 -2.27
C GLY A 59 1.86 15.84 -2.73
N ALA A 60 2.16 14.73 -3.42
CA ALA A 60 1.18 13.80 -3.94
C ALA A 60 1.33 12.42 -3.28
N SER A 61 0.23 11.85 -2.77
CA SER A 61 0.21 10.51 -2.17
C SER A 61 -1.03 9.73 -2.54
N PHE A 62 -0.90 8.41 -2.56
CA PHE A 62 -1.98 7.46 -2.73
C PHE A 62 -1.80 6.26 -1.79
N ASP A 63 -2.65 6.18 -0.77
CA ASP A 63 -2.69 5.07 0.17
C ASP A 63 -3.96 4.26 -0.07
N LEU A 64 -3.81 2.94 -0.26
CA LEU A 64 -4.94 2.03 -0.40
C LEU A 64 -5.02 1.11 0.82
N ASN A 65 -6.02 1.35 1.67
CA ASN A 65 -6.33 0.46 2.79
C ASN A 65 -7.41 -0.54 2.36
N VAL A 66 -7.14 -1.83 2.58
CA VAL A 66 -8.05 -2.94 2.23
C VAL A 66 -8.32 -3.75 3.49
N GLU A 67 -9.59 -3.86 3.89
CA GLU A 67 -10.02 -4.83 4.89
C GLU A 67 -10.54 -6.07 4.17
N VAL A 68 -9.97 -7.23 4.52
CA VAL A 68 -10.45 -8.53 4.04
C VAL A 68 -11.29 -9.20 5.11
N ASP A 69 -12.15 -10.12 4.72
CA ASP A 69 -12.88 -10.98 5.65
C ASP A 69 -12.15 -12.31 5.88
N ARG A 70 -12.70 -13.14 6.79
CA ARG A 70 -12.11 -14.43 7.17
C ARG A 70 -12.21 -15.52 6.10
N THR A 71 -12.95 -15.26 5.02
CA THR A 71 -13.11 -16.20 3.90
C THR A 71 -12.10 -15.95 2.79
N ILE A 72 -11.26 -14.91 2.93
CA ILE A 72 -10.17 -14.64 1.99
C ILE A 72 -9.25 -15.86 1.90
N SER A 73 -9.02 -16.33 0.68
CA SER A 73 -8.02 -17.38 0.44
C SER A 73 -6.63 -16.75 0.27
N PRO A 74 -5.54 -17.49 0.57
CA PRO A 74 -4.18 -17.03 0.28
C PRO A 74 -4.00 -16.56 -1.17
N ALA A 75 -4.60 -17.28 -2.13
CA ALA A 75 -4.54 -16.92 -3.54
C ALA A 75 -5.29 -15.62 -3.88
N ALA A 76 -6.45 -15.39 -3.25
CA ALA A 76 -7.19 -14.14 -3.42
C ALA A 76 -6.43 -12.95 -2.82
N ALA A 77 -5.82 -13.12 -1.64
CA ALA A 77 -4.96 -12.09 -1.04
C ALA A 77 -3.73 -11.78 -1.91
N ALA A 78 -3.09 -12.80 -2.48
CA ALA A 78 -2.00 -12.62 -3.44
C ALA A 78 -2.42 -11.76 -4.64
N GLU A 79 -3.62 -12.01 -5.17
CA GLU A 79 -4.15 -11.26 -6.30
C GLU A 79 -4.45 -9.80 -5.95
N ILE A 80 -4.85 -9.48 -4.71
CA ILE A 80 -5.05 -8.08 -4.26
C ILE A 80 -3.73 -7.31 -4.46
N GLY A 81 -2.64 -7.89 -3.95
CA GLY A 81 -1.30 -7.33 -4.07
C GLY A 81 -0.87 -7.14 -5.52
N ARG A 82 -0.94 -8.22 -6.32
CA ARG A 82 -0.53 -8.20 -7.74
C ARG A 82 -1.31 -7.14 -8.52
N ARG A 83 -2.62 -7.07 -8.32
CA ARG A 83 -3.50 -6.16 -9.03
C ARG A 83 -3.23 -4.71 -8.65
N CYS A 84 -3.10 -4.42 -7.36
CA CYS A 84 -2.77 -3.08 -6.88
C CYS A 84 -1.44 -2.59 -7.49
N VAL A 85 -0.37 -3.37 -7.36
CA VAL A 85 0.96 -2.98 -7.89
C VAL A 85 0.92 -2.81 -9.40
N THR A 86 0.32 -3.75 -10.14
CA THR A 86 0.19 -3.68 -11.60
C THR A 86 -0.54 -2.42 -12.05
N GLN A 87 -1.59 -2.02 -11.34
CA GLN A 87 -2.38 -0.84 -11.70
C GLN A 87 -1.68 0.46 -11.29
N VAL A 88 -0.94 0.48 -10.18
CA VAL A 88 -0.07 1.61 -9.82
C VAL A 88 1.00 1.82 -10.89
N ASP A 89 1.68 0.74 -11.30
CA ASP A 89 2.73 0.79 -12.32
C ASP A 89 2.19 1.28 -13.68
N ARG A 90 0.94 0.94 -14.04
CA ARG A 90 0.26 1.43 -15.25
C ARG A 90 -0.36 2.82 -15.09
N GLY A 91 -0.72 3.20 -13.87
CA GLY A 91 -1.51 4.40 -13.55
C GLY A 91 -0.71 5.70 -13.59
N GLY A 92 0.62 5.61 -13.72
CA GLY A 92 1.49 6.78 -13.84
C GLY A 92 1.56 7.59 -12.53
N PHE A 93 1.64 6.89 -11.40
CA PHE A 93 1.88 7.45 -10.06
C PHE A 93 3.36 7.75 -9.81
N ALA A 94 4.11 8.09 -10.86
CA ALA A 94 5.49 8.56 -10.70
C ALA A 94 5.48 9.78 -9.76
N GLU A 95 6.46 9.85 -8.86
CA GLU A 95 6.64 10.95 -7.90
C GLU A 95 5.51 11.06 -6.86
N HIS A 96 4.62 10.07 -6.77
CA HIS A 96 3.65 9.95 -5.67
C HIS A 96 4.21 9.04 -4.58
N LEU A 97 3.92 9.37 -3.33
CA LEU A 97 4.06 8.41 -2.24
C LEU A 97 2.94 7.37 -2.36
N VAL A 98 3.27 6.10 -2.59
CA VAL A 98 2.26 5.06 -2.79
C VAL A 98 2.41 3.93 -1.79
N SER A 99 1.32 3.60 -1.11
CA SER A 99 1.28 2.45 -0.19
C SER A 99 0.01 1.59 -0.35
N LEU A 100 0.15 0.32 -0.02
CA LEU A 100 -0.94 -0.65 0.13
C LEU A 100 -0.89 -1.20 1.55
N ALA A 101 -2.02 -1.19 2.25
CA ALA A 101 -2.19 -1.91 3.50
C ALA A 101 -3.38 -2.87 3.40
N VAL A 102 -3.17 -4.11 3.84
CA VAL A 102 -4.21 -5.13 3.94
C VAL A 102 -4.35 -5.51 5.40
N THR A 103 -5.56 -5.40 5.94
CA THR A 103 -5.90 -5.72 7.33
C THR A 103 -6.81 -6.94 7.35
N PHE A 104 -6.47 -7.91 8.18
CA PHE A 104 -7.29 -9.10 8.43
C PHE A 104 -7.89 -9.01 9.85
N PRO A 105 -9.19 -9.26 10.01
CA PRO A 105 -9.86 -9.12 11.29
C PRO A 105 -9.34 -10.13 12.30
N GLY A 106 -9.08 -9.69 13.53
CA GLY A 106 -8.78 -10.59 14.65
C GLY A 106 -9.86 -11.66 14.80
N SER A 107 -9.46 -12.93 14.86
CA SER A 107 -10.35 -14.05 14.62
C SER A 107 -10.19 -15.27 15.53
N GLY A 108 -10.05 -15.05 16.85
CA GLY A 108 -10.14 -16.13 17.84
C GLY A 108 -10.45 -15.61 19.24
N SER A 109 -10.69 -16.50 20.20
CA SER A 109 -10.60 -16.13 21.63
C SER A 109 -9.24 -15.49 21.95
N ASP A 110 -8.23 -15.88 21.17
CA ASP A 110 -6.85 -15.53 21.39
C ASP A 110 -6.38 -14.36 20.49
N SER A 111 -7.21 -13.91 19.54
CA SER A 111 -6.83 -12.79 18.67
C SER A 111 -6.81 -11.49 19.44
N ASP A 112 -5.74 -10.73 19.30
CA ASP A 112 -5.64 -9.40 19.85
C ASP A 112 -6.53 -8.44 19.03
N ARG A 113 -7.67 -8.04 19.61
CA ARG A 113 -8.60 -7.13 18.95
C ARG A 113 -8.03 -5.72 18.79
N ASP A 114 -7.09 -5.34 19.66
CA ASP A 114 -6.42 -4.05 19.61
C ASP A 114 -5.24 -4.07 18.62
N ASN A 115 -4.83 -5.26 18.18
CA ASN A 115 -3.72 -5.45 17.24
C ASN A 115 -4.08 -6.45 16.12
N PRO A 116 -4.93 -6.05 15.15
CA PRO A 116 -5.30 -6.90 14.03
C PRO A 116 -4.07 -7.21 13.17
N SER A 117 -4.09 -8.38 12.53
CA SER A 117 -3.08 -8.74 11.54
C SER A 117 -3.09 -7.72 10.41
N LYS A 118 -1.91 -7.25 10.01
CA LYS A 118 -1.75 -6.23 8.97
C LYS A 118 -0.53 -6.50 8.10
N ALA A 119 -0.69 -6.44 6.79
CA ALA A 119 0.39 -6.39 5.82
C ALA A 119 0.47 -5.00 5.19
N SER A 120 1.65 -4.38 5.14
CA SER A 120 1.85 -3.04 4.58
C SER A 120 3.01 -3.02 3.59
N PHE A 121 2.80 -2.36 2.45
CA PHE A 121 3.74 -2.29 1.33
C PHE A 121 3.87 -0.85 0.87
N ASN A 122 5.05 -0.26 1.03
CA ASN A 122 5.39 1.01 0.43
C ASN A 122 5.97 0.73 -0.96
N LEU A 123 5.28 1.18 -2.01
CA LEU A 123 5.67 0.93 -3.40
C LEU A 123 6.71 1.96 -3.88
N THR A 124 6.77 3.11 -3.21
CA THR A 124 7.74 4.18 -3.46
C THR A 124 8.57 4.48 -2.21
N ASP A 125 9.71 5.13 -2.38
CA ASP A 125 10.46 5.73 -1.28
C ASP A 125 9.86 7.09 -0.85
N ASP A 126 10.51 7.72 0.14
CA ASP A 126 10.07 9.01 0.70
C ASP A 126 10.17 10.17 -0.31
N GLY A 127 10.85 9.96 -1.44
CA GLY A 127 10.90 10.89 -2.57
C GLY A 127 9.87 10.60 -3.67
N GLY A 128 9.00 9.60 -3.48
CA GLY A 128 8.03 9.18 -4.50
C GLY A 128 8.67 8.37 -5.63
N ILE A 129 9.91 7.88 -5.46
CA ILE A 129 10.60 7.07 -6.46
C ILE A 129 10.16 5.61 -6.31
N ARG A 130 9.76 4.99 -7.41
CA ARG A 130 9.32 3.59 -7.45
C ARG A 130 10.42 2.63 -7.00
N ARG A 131 10.12 1.82 -5.98
CA ARG A 131 11.03 0.80 -5.43
C ARG A 131 11.08 -0.46 -6.30
N GLN A 132 12.21 -0.70 -6.94
CA GLN A 132 12.37 -1.84 -7.86
C GLN A 132 12.24 -3.20 -7.15
N GLY A 133 12.53 -3.28 -5.85
CA GLY A 133 12.39 -4.51 -5.06
C GLY A 133 10.97 -4.85 -4.60
N VAL A 134 9.97 -3.99 -4.87
CA VAL A 134 8.57 -4.21 -4.48
C VAL A 134 7.74 -4.49 -5.73
N THR A 135 7.86 -5.68 -6.30
CA THR A 135 7.15 -6.07 -7.53
C THR A 135 5.78 -6.66 -7.24
N ALA A 136 4.91 -6.75 -8.26
CA ALA A 136 3.59 -7.37 -8.13
C ALA A 136 3.69 -8.82 -7.60
N ASP A 137 4.63 -9.61 -8.12
CA ASP A 137 4.84 -10.98 -7.69
C ASP A 137 5.38 -11.08 -6.26
N GLN A 138 6.25 -10.15 -5.85
CA GLN A 138 6.78 -10.13 -4.49
C GLN A 138 5.68 -9.78 -3.48
N VAL A 139 4.87 -8.74 -3.78
CA VAL A 139 3.73 -8.35 -2.93
C VAL A 139 2.69 -9.47 -2.88
N GLY A 140 2.39 -10.11 -4.01
CA GLY A 140 1.47 -11.24 -4.05
C GLY A 140 1.96 -12.44 -3.23
N THR A 141 3.24 -12.79 -3.36
CA THR A 141 3.86 -13.87 -2.58
C THR A 141 3.84 -13.58 -1.09
N ASP A 142 4.17 -12.35 -0.70
CA ASP A 142 4.15 -11.92 0.70
C ASP A 142 2.73 -11.93 1.28
N LEU A 143 1.72 -11.49 0.52
CA LEU A 143 0.32 -11.53 0.97
C LEU A 143 -0.22 -12.95 1.09
N GLN A 144 0.16 -13.84 0.17
CA GLN A 144 -0.19 -15.25 0.26
C GLN A 144 0.36 -15.86 1.55
N PHE A 145 1.67 -15.70 1.76
CA PHE A 145 2.36 -16.17 2.94
C PHE A 145 1.78 -15.56 4.23
N TRP A 146 1.45 -14.27 4.21
CA TRP A 146 0.86 -13.58 5.35
C TRP A 146 -0.48 -14.19 5.75
N ILE A 147 -1.38 -14.47 4.79
CA ILE A 147 -2.64 -15.18 5.11
C ILE A 147 -2.37 -16.60 5.63
N ASP A 148 -1.44 -17.34 5.01
CA ASP A 148 -1.07 -18.68 5.47
C ASP A 148 -0.54 -18.69 6.91
N ALA A 149 0.14 -17.61 7.34
CA ALA A 149 0.61 -17.43 8.71
C ALA A 149 -0.52 -16.99 9.67
N VAL A 150 -1.39 -16.09 9.23
CA VAL A 150 -2.55 -15.63 10.00
C VAL A 150 -3.51 -16.77 10.31
N ASP A 151 -3.74 -17.67 9.36
CA ASP A 151 -4.63 -18.83 9.51
C ASP A 151 -3.99 -20.00 10.29
N PHE A 152 -2.73 -19.88 10.69
CA PHE A 152 -2.06 -20.93 11.44
C PHE A 152 -2.62 -21.03 12.87
N ALA A 153 -2.99 -22.26 13.28
CA ALA A 153 -3.62 -22.49 14.56
C ALA A 153 -2.75 -21.99 15.74
N GLY A 154 -3.32 -21.11 16.56
CA GLY A 154 -2.63 -20.51 17.72
C GLY A 154 -1.85 -19.23 17.40
N VAL A 155 -1.87 -18.73 16.16
CA VAL A 155 -1.41 -17.37 15.85
C VAL A 155 -2.47 -16.36 16.29
N LYS A 156 -2.02 -15.30 16.96
CA LYS A 156 -2.86 -14.23 17.51
C LYS A 156 -2.92 -13.03 16.57
N SER A 157 -1.77 -12.64 16.02
CA SER A 157 -1.64 -11.58 15.03
C SER A 157 -0.36 -11.74 14.20
N VAL A 158 -0.38 -11.19 12.99
CA VAL A 158 0.78 -11.12 12.09
C VAL A 158 0.90 -9.72 11.52
N ALA A 159 2.04 -9.06 11.76
CA ALA A 159 2.41 -7.83 11.09
C ALA A 159 3.48 -8.11 10.04
N LEU A 160 3.19 -7.76 8.78
CA LEU A 160 4.15 -7.80 7.68
C LEU A 160 4.38 -6.38 7.16
N ARG A 161 5.65 -5.98 7.00
CA ARG A 161 6.02 -4.68 6.43
C ARG A 161 7.06 -4.83 5.34
N ARG A 162 6.85 -4.13 4.22
CA ARG A 162 7.81 -4.00 3.12
C ARG A 162 7.93 -2.52 2.70
N PRO A 163 9.14 -1.92 2.72
CA PRO A 163 10.38 -2.48 3.24
C PRO A 163 10.28 -2.85 4.72
N GLY A 164 11.20 -3.69 5.19
CA GLY A 164 11.28 -4.03 6.61
C GLY A 164 11.65 -2.82 7.47
N ASP A 165 12.57 -1.99 6.96
CA ASP A 165 12.98 -0.74 7.59
C ASP A 165 12.52 0.47 6.79
N PRO A 166 12.02 1.55 7.44
CA PRO A 166 11.60 2.77 6.75
C PRO A 166 12.66 3.35 5.81
N GLY A 167 13.95 3.19 6.15
CA GLY A 167 15.08 3.71 5.36
C GLY A 167 15.62 2.78 4.26
N ASP A 168 15.16 1.53 4.16
CA ASP A 168 15.62 0.62 3.09
C ASP A 168 15.10 1.11 1.75
N ARG A 169 16.00 1.51 0.85
CA ARG A 169 15.69 2.03 -0.49
C ARG A 169 15.37 0.94 -1.53
N ASP A 170 15.94 -0.26 -1.37
CA ASP A 170 15.74 -1.36 -2.32
C ASP A 170 14.32 -1.90 -2.24
N GLY A 171 13.74 -1.93 -1.03
CA GLY A 171 12.39 -2.47 -0.80
C GLY A 171 12.34 -4.00 -0.84
N ARG A 172 13.50 -4.66 -0.98
CA ARG A 172 13.62 -6.12 -0.98
C ARG A 172 13.52 -6.71 0.42
N SER A 173 13.90 -5.96 1.46
CA SER A 173 13.70 -6.42 2.83
C SER A 173 12.21 -6.49 3.16
N ARG A 174 11.86 -7.44 4.02
CA ARG A 174 10.57 -7.47 4.71
C ARG A 174 10.82 -7.67 6.19
N LEU A 175 9.99 -7.05 7.01
CA LEU A 175 9.90 -7.32 8.43
C LEU A 175 8.62 -8.10 8.68
N LEU A 176 8.73 -9.08 9.56
CA LEU A 176 7.63 -9.93 9.96
C LEU A 176 7.67 -10.13 11.46
N ASP A 177 6.56 -9.81 12.10
CA ASP A 177 6.34 -9.96 13.53
C ASP A 177 5.09 -10.82 13.74
N ILE A 178 5.27 -12.00 14.34
CA ILE A 178 4.17 -12.95 14.59
C ILE A 178 3.97 -13.13 16.09
N HIS A 179 2.76 -12.83 16.54
CA HIS A 179 2.36 -13.10 17.92
C HIS A 179 1.68 -14.47 18.00
N VAL A 180 2.25 -15.38 18.78
CA VAL A 180 1.70 -16.73 18.99
C VAL A 180 1.14 -16.90 20.40
N ALA A 181 0.22 -17.86 20.55
CA ALA A 181 -0.41 -18.16 21.83
C ALA A 181 0.55 -18.78 22.84
N ASN A 182 1.53 -19.56 22.39
CA ASN A 182 2.58 -20.15 23.24
C ASN A 182 3.78 -20.60 22.41
N ILE A 183 4.86 -21.01 23.09
CA ILE A 183 6.12 -21.41 22.46
C ILE A 183 6.00 -22.64 21.54
N ASN A 184 5.08 -23.57 21.83
CA ASN A 184 4.90 -24.77 21.00
C ASN A 184 4.29 -24.41 19.64
N VAL A 185 3.39 -23.42 19.61
CA VAL A 185 2.87 -22.87 18.34
C VAL A 185 4.01 -22.24 17.55
N GLY A 186 4.89 -21.47 18.20
CA GLY A 186 6.08 -20.88 17.58
C GLY A 186 6.97 -21.94 16.91
N PHE A 187 7.31 -23.02 17.62
CA PHE A 187 8.11 -24.11 17.05
C PHE A 187 7.41 -24.86 15.93
N ALA A 188 6.09 -25.08 16.03
CA ALA A 188 5.31 -25.71 14.96
C ALA A 188 5.28 -24.83 13.70
N LEU A 189 5.22 -23.51 13.89
CA LEU A 189 5.25 -22.53 12.82
C LEU A 189 6.63 -22.47 12.16
N GLU A 190 7.73 -22.47 12.93
CA GLU A 190 9.11 -22.58 12.40
C GLU A 190 9.35 -23.90 11.65
N ALA A 191 8.79 -25.01 12.14
CA ALA A 191 8.93 -26.30 11.46
C ALA A 191 8.26 -26.30 10.08
N ARG A 192 7.19 -25.52 9.91
CA ARG A 192 6.49 -25.35 8.63
C ARG A 192 7.13 -24.29 7.74
N TYR A 193 7.60 -23.21 8.33
CA TYR A 193 8.21 -22.07 7.65
C TYR A 193 9.57 -21.75 8.30
N PRO A 194 10.65 -22.45 7.89
CA PRO A 194 11.98 -22.28 8.48
C PRO A 194 12.51 -20.85 8.41
N GLU A 195 12.02 -20.04 7.48
CA GLU A 195 12.34 -18.61 7.36
C GLU A 195 11.83 -17.75 8.53
N LEU A 196 10.98 -18.30 9.40
CA LEU A 196 10.44 -17.62 10.58
C LEU A 196 11.33 -17.70 11.82
N GLN A 197 12.53 -18.27 11.69
CA GLN A 197 13.44 -18.39 12.82
C GLN A 197 13.68 -17.02 13.47
N LYS A 198 13.26 -16.84 14.73
CA LYS A 198 13.31 -15.57 15.50
C LYS A 198 12.34 -14.45 15.06
N HIS A 199 11.33 -14.76 14.24
CA HIS A 199 10.32 -13.79 13.77
C HIS A 199 8.96 -13.92 14.47
N TRP A 200 8.92 -14.61 15.61
CA TRP A 200 7.74 -14.75 16.44
C TRP A 200 8.07 -14.59 17.91
N TYR A 201 7.06 -14.23 18.70
CA TYR A 201 7.15 -14.19 20.15
C TYR A 201 5.85 -14.72 20.77
N ALA A 202 5.99 -15.38 21.92
CA ALA A 202 4.85 -15.76 22.73
C ALA A 202 4.58 -14.65 23.75
N GLY A 203 3.36 -14.11 23.75
CA GLY A 203 2.92 -13.26 24.87
C GLY A 203 2.73 -14.12 26.11
N LEU A 204 3.26 -13.67 27.25
CA LEU A 204 3.01 -14.27 28.57
C LEU A 204 1.53 -14.23 28.93
#